data_AF-A0A931YHW3-F1
#
_entry.id   AF-A0A931YHW3-F1
#
_cell.length_a   1.000
_cell.length_b   1.000
_cell.length_c   1.000
_cell.angle_alpha   90.00
_cell.angle_beta   90.00
_cell.angle_gamma   90.00
#
_symmetry.space_group_name_H-M   'P 1'
#
loop_
_entity.id
_entity.type
_entity.pdbx_description
1 polymer ?
#
loop_
_entity_poly.entity_id
_entity_poly.type
_entity_poly.pdbx_seq_one_letter_code
_entity_poly.pdbx_strand_id
1 'polypeptide(L)'
;MPVDAAPPDLRRVLAALASPDAWACDPEQVARLRGELSEATLVERSGETAIMRGDRLLGVVRPYGSVVLYVAPIPAPAWPTPGFSPLWRPLTVSARQRLLELDRGGRVTLAIQRDRQGALREAWVRNMDGALLGVLPGGAQHPLWGASDRLVRPPVRSGTPPERLTICGAVSWDGIAAIPPLADPTRLPPGAGTGILNVLAALASDQQAVTLRYRGPFPTEQLFWALCESFRVETDAADPVAAFTEGAEEMFARGESREVPLDWTPAPHERLFLPDGVYVQLRDGVEKVFWDGRVYHRVTWQGLRRRGHRVIRASTEPDGRPAFVAGVEALGRPLEDHLVLDARGALLRRPAGALARPAEQPEVPLAEPWREALGWLLLLEATPLLSTAIATVWGMTEVVWGAVPLDLIDARGASLRLARALVEAYGAEHTRTAADARRALAQRLVGDVLDLLGPPIRRA
;
A
#
# COMPACT_ATOMS: atom_id res chain seq x y z
N MET A 1 12.08 0.43 17.53
CA MET A 1 13.45 0.87 17.89
C MET A 1 14.06 1.52 16.67
N PRO A 2 14.66 2.72 16.78
CA PRO A 2 15.40 3.32 15.67
C PRO A 2 16.57 2.39 15.33
N VAL A 3 16.69 2.02 14.06
CA VAL A 3 17.81 1.22 13.57
C VAL A 3 18.86 2.21 13.06
N ASP A 4 20.05 2.26 13.64
CA ASP A 4 21.14 3.16 13.22
C ASP A 4 21.40 3.01 11.72
N ALA A 5 20.92 3.96 10.92
CA ALA A 5 21.15 3.99 9.48
C ALA A 5 22.53 4.56 9.24
N ALA A 6 23.32 3.86 8.42
CA ALA A 6 24.48 4.51 7.84
C ALA A 6 23.96 5.76 7.10
N PRO A 7 24.61 6.92 7.28
CA PRO A 7 24.21 8.14 6.59
C PRO A 7 24.17 7.88 5.08
N PRO A 8 23.19 8.45 4.36
CA PRO A 8 23.06 8.19 2.94
C PRO A 8 24.29 8.71 2.20
N ASP A 9 24.74 7.94 1.23
CA ASP A 9 25.78 8.39 0.31
C ASP A 9 25.18 9.45 -0.63
N LEU A 10 25.49 10.73 -0.39
CA LEU A 10 25.03 11.84 -1.23
C LEU A 10 25.44 11.67 -2.71
N ARG A 11 26.52 10.91 -3.00
CA ARG A 11 26.89 10.60 -4.39
C ARG A 11 25.84 9.73 -5.07
N ARG A 12 25.21 8.81 -4.34
CA ARG A 12 24.09 8.00 -4.86
C ARG A 12 22.86 8.85 -5.11
N VAL A 13 22.56 9.80 -4.22
CA VAL A 13 21.45 10.76 -4.41
C VAL A 13 21.67 11.58 -5.69
N LEU A 14 22.88 12.10 -5.88
CA LEU A 14 23.26 12.83 -7.10
C LEU A 14 23.18 11.96 -8.36
N ALA A 15 23.59 10.69 -8.28
CA ALA A 15 23.49 9.74 -9.39
C ALA A 15 22.02 9.42 -9.74
N ALA A 16 21.16 9.27 -8.74
CA ALA A 16 19.73 9.03 -8.93
C ALA A 16 19.04 10.19 -9.68
N LEU A 17 19.41 11.44 -9.36
CA LEU A 17 18.94 12.63 -10.06
C LEU A 17 19.42 12.72 -11.52
N ALA A 18 20.47 11.99 -11.88
CA ALA A 18 20.94 11.86 -13.26
C ALA A 18 20.29 10.69 -14.00
N SER A 19 19.57 9.82 -13.30
CA SER A 19 19.02 8.60 -13.87
C SER A 19 17.78 8.91 -14.72
N PRO A 20 17.48 8.06 -15.73
CA PRO A 20 16.22 8.14 -16.46
C PRO A 20 15.00 8.05 -15.56
N ASP A 21 15.10 7.47 -14.36
CA ASP A 21 13.98 7.34 -13.43
C ASP A 21 13.51 8.69 -12.84
N ALA A 22 14.31 9.74 -12.96
CA ALA A 22 13.94 11.11 -12.58
C ALA A 22 13.21 11.87 -13.71
N TRP A 23 12.85 11.21 -14.82
CA TRP A 23 12.26 11.82 -16.03
C TRP A 23 11.00 12.65 -15.79
N ALA A 24 10.25 12.34 -14.73
CA ALA A 24 9.01 13.02 -14.37
C ALA A 24 9.23 14.36 -13.66
N CYS A 25 10.45 14.67 -13.24
CA CYS A 25 10.78 15.95 -12.63
C CYS A 25 11.09 17.00 -13.69
N ASP A 26 10.84 18.28 -13.36
CA ASP A 26 11.27 19.40 -14.19
C ASP A 26 12.81 19.40 -14.32
N PRO A 27 13.39 19.34 -15.53
CA PRO A 27 14.84 19.32 -15.72
C PRO A 27 15.57 20.52 -15.10
N GLU A 28 14.94 21.70 -15.07
CA GLU A 28 15.52 22.90 -14.45
C GLU A 28 15.59 22.76 -12.93
N GLN A 29 14.53 22.23 -12.31
CA GLN A 29 14.49 21.97 -10.87
C GLN A 29 15.51 20.90 -10.48
N VAL A 30 15.63 19.83 -11.28
CA VAL A 30 16.63 18.78 -11.08
C VAL A 30 18.06 19.34 -11.20
N ALA A 31 18.34 20.13 -12.23
CA ALA A 31 19.66 20.73 -12.43
C ALA A 31 20.04 21.65 -11.26
N ARG A 32 19.11 22.51 -10.82
CA ARG A 32 19.29 23.36 -9.64
C ARG A 32 19.57 22.54 -8.38
N LEU A 33 18.73 21.54 -8.10
CA LEU A 33 18.88 20.70 -6.91
C LEU A 33 20.21 19.94 -6.91
N ARG A 34 20.67 19.47 -8.07
CA ARG A 34 21.99 18.83 -8.20
C ARG A 34 23.14 19.77 -7.83
N GLY A 35 23.09 21.03 -8.28
CA GLY A 35 24.09 22.04 -7.90
C GLY A 35 24.03 22.38 -6.41
N GLU A 36 22.84 22.41 -5.82
CA GLU A 36 22.67 22.62 -4.38
C GLU A 36 23.19 21.43 -3.55
N LEU A 37 22.95 20.20 -4.02
CA LEU A 37 23.38 18.97 -3.34
C LEU A 37 24.89 18.73 -3.40
N SER A 38 25.60 19.23 -4.42
CA SER A 38 27.07 19.09 -4.48
C SER A 38 27.81 19.85 -3.38
N GLU A 39 27.14 20.83 -2.76
CA GLU A 39 27.67 21.63 -1.65
C GLU A 39 26.96 21.31 -0.32
N ALA A 40 26.08 20.29 -0.31
CA ALA A 40 25.26 19.99 0.85
C ALA A 40 26.04 19.20 1.92
N THR A 41 25.60 19.36 3.16
CA THR A 41 26.08 18.61 4.32
C THR A 41 24.93 17.86 4.98
N LEU A 42 25.27 16.78 5.69
CA LEU A 42 24.32 16.04 6.52
C LEU A 42 24.37 16.58 7.94
N VAL A 43 23.21 16.89 8.51
CA VAL A 43 23.07 17.44 9.87
C VAL A 43 22.02 16.64 10.62
N GLU A 44 22.38 16.07 11.76
CA GLU A 44 21.43 15.43 12.66
C GLU A 44 20.57 16.47 13.39
N ARG A 45 19.23 16.38 13.28
CA ARG A 45 18.28 17.23 14.00
C ARG A 45 17.10 16.40 14.50
N SER A 46 16.88 16.40 15.82
CA SER A 46 15.71 15.77 16.45
C SER A 46 15.49 14.30 16.07
N GLY A 47 16.57 13.54 15.81
CA GLY A 47 16.50 12.13 15.42
C GLY A 47 16.24 11.88 13.93
N GLU A 48 16.22 12.94 13.10
CA GLU A 48 16.22 12.85 11.64
C GLU A 48 17.53 13.44 11.07
N THR A 49 18.12 12.78 10.08
CA THR A 49 19.23 13.35 9.33
C THR A 49 18.69 14.30 8.26
N ALA A 50 19.04 15.58 8.34
CA ALA A 50 18.70 16.60 7.35
C ALA A 50 19.83 16.78 6.33
N ILE A 51 19.47 17.02 5.07
CA ILE A 51 20.39 17.42 3.99
C ILE A 51 20.28 18.94 3.86
N MET A 52 21.36 19.65 4.17
CA MET A 52 21.38 21.12 4.28
C MET A 52 22.39 21.72 3.32
N ARG A 53 22.11 22.90 2.77
CA ARG A 53 23.11 23.80 2.16
C ARG A 53 23.05 25.13 2.90
N GLY A 54 24.03 25.37 3.77
CA GLY A 54 23.96 26.47 4.74
C GLY A 54 22.80 26.28 5.71
N ASP A 55 21.88 27.25 5.76
CA ASP A 55 20.67 27.23 6.57
C ASP A 55 19.44 26.62 5.86
N ARG A 56 19.57 26.32 4.56
CA ARG A 56 18.48 25.84 3.73
C ARG A 56 18.37 24.32 3.75
N LEU A 57 17.17 23.83 4.06
CA LEU A 57 16.82 22.41 3.96
C LEU A 57 16.61 22.01 2.49
N LEU A 58 17.37 21.02 2.04
CA LEU A 58 17.25 20.42 0.71
C LEU A 58 16.55 19.06 0.76
N GLY A 59 16.60 18.36 1.89
CA GLY A 59 16.02 17.04 2.02
C GLY A 59 16.11 16.48 3.43
N VAL A 60 15.47 15.33 3.63
CA VAL A 60 15.53 14.55 4.87
C VAL A 60 15.79 13.08 4.56
N VAL A 61 16.49 12.42 5.46
CA VAL A 61 16.70 10.97 5.45
C VAL A 61 15.74 10.36 6.44
N ARG A 62 14.95 9.39 5.97
CA ARG A 62 13.96 8.68 6.76
C ARG A 62 14.61 7.52 7.53
N PRO A 63 13.97 6.98 8.59
CA PRO A 63 14.58 5.99 9.49
C PRO A 63 15.16 4.72 8.83
N TYR A 64 14.62 4.29 7.69
CA TYR A 64 15.11 3.13 6.92
C TYR A 64 16.05 3.50 5.77
N GLY A 65 16.42 4.77 5.64
CA GLY A 65 17.43 5.31 4.73
C GLY A 65 16.88 5.88 3.43
N SER A 66 15.56 5.95 3.23
CA SER A 66 14.97 6.64 2.08
C SER A 66 15.25 8.14 2.17
N VAL A 67 15.42 8.79 1.03
CA VAL A 67 15.72 10.22 0.96
C VAL A 67 14.55 10.97 0.33
N VAL A 68 14.04 11.98 1.01
CA VAL A 68 13.04 12.91 0.49
C VAL A 68 13.72 14.22 0.17
N LEU A 69 13.56 14.72 -1.05
CA LEU A 69 14.13 15.96 -1.52
C LEU A 69 13.06 17.02 -1.73
N TYR A 70 13.39 18.25 -1.35
CA TYR A 70 12.53 19.41 -1.41
C TYR A 70 13.12 20.47 -2.33
N VAL A 71 12.26 21.24 -2.98
CA VAL A 71 12.65 22.46 -3.68
C VAL A 71 12.20 23.66 -2.85
N ALA A 72 12.98 24.74 -2.87
CA ALA A 72 12.47 26.00 -2.33
C ALA A 72 11.37 26.53 -3.25
N PRO A 73 10.28 27.10 -2.70
CA PRO A 73 9.32 27.81 -3.52
C PRO A 73 10.04 28.87 -4.34
N ILE A 74 9.71 28.98 -5.63
CA ILE A 74 10.23 30.05 -6.47
C ILE A 74 9.70 31.35 -5.86
N PRO A 75 10.57 32.30 -5.46
CA PRO A 75 10.09 33.57 -4.97
C PRO A 75 9.25 34.22 -6.08
N ALA A 76 8.00 34.55 -5.77
CA ALA A 76 7.15 35.28 -6.71
C ALA A 76 7.90 36.56 -7.15
N PRO A 77 7.86 36.93 -8.45
CA PRO A 77 8.50 38.15 -8.90
C PRO A 77 8.02 39.32 -8.04
N ALA A 78 8.96 40.01 -7.41
CA ALA A 78 8.70 41.21 -6.64
C ALA A 78 8.29 42.31 -7.63
N TRP A 79 7.02 42.32 -8.03
CA TRP A 79 6.45 43.48 -8.69
C TRP A 79 6.35 44.58 -7.65
N PRO A 80 7.04 45.72 -7.80
CA PRO A 80 6.80 46.87 -6.95
C PRO A 80 5.44 47.42 -7.35
N THR A 81 4.38 47.04 -6.64
CA THR A 81 3.12 47.80 -6.68
C THR A 81 3.29 48.93 -5.65
N PRO A 82 3.49 50.20 -6.07
CA PRO A 82 3.59 51.31 -5.12
C PRO A 82 2.22 51.48 -4.47
N GLY A 83 2.14 51.38 -3.14
CA GLY A 83 0.96 51.77 -2.37
C GLY A 83 0.22 50.68 -1.59
N PHE A 84 0.61 49.40 -1.69
CA PHE A 84 0.07 48.35 -0.81
C PHE A 84 1.10 47.90 0.23
N SER A 85 0.89 48.35 1.47
CA SER A 85 1.65 47.90 2.64
C SER A 85 1.41 46.39 2.88
N PRO A 86 2.46 45.55 3.02
CA PRO A 86 2.32 44.11 3.18
C PRO A 86 2.09 43.75 4.65
N LEU A 87 0.99 44.21 5.24
CA LEU A 87 0.63 43.87 6.63
C LEU A 87 -0.33 42.66 6.75
N TRP A 88 -0.65 42.02 5.63
CA TRP A 88 -1.57 40.86 5.59
C TRP A 88 -1.05 39.66 4.79
N ARG A 89 0.26 39.52 4.66
CA ARG A 89 0.78 38.18 4.38
C ARG A 89 0.83 37.47 5.73
N PRO A 90 -0.01 36.44 5.99
CA PRO A 90 0.44 35.47 6.95
C PRO A 90 1.83 35.05 6.48
N LEU A 91 2.81 35.06 7.38
CA LEU A 91 4.00 34.25 7.23
C LEU A 91 3.51 32.81 7.21
N THR A 92 2.93 32.40 6.08
CA THR A 92 2.53 31.03 5.83
C THR A 92 3.84 30.26 5.88
N VAL A 93 3.93 29.40 6.90
CA VAL A 93 4.86 28.27 7.01
C VAL A 93 5.40 27.95 5.62
N SER A 94 6.70 28.12 5.38
CA SER A 94 7.32 27.74 4.12
C SER A 94 7.17 26.22 3.97
N ALA A 95 6.01 25.77 3.51
CA ALA A 95 5.67 24.37 3.36
C ALA A 95 6.71 23.74 2.46
N ARG A 96 7.34 22.67 2.94
CA ARG A 96 8.39 21.98 2.22
C ARG A 96 7.78 21.44 0.92
N GLN A 97 8.20 21.94 -0.23
CA GLN A 97 7.68 21.47 -1.51
C GLN A 97 8.44 20.23 -1.94
N ARG A 98 7.89 19.06 -1.63
CA ARG A 98 8.46 17.77 -2.04
C ARG A 98 8.57 17.72 -3.56
N LEU A 99 9.74 17.30 -4.03
CA LEU A 99 10.06 17.12 -5.44
C LEU A 99 10.27 15.65 -5.78
N LEU A 100 11.04 14.93 -4.95
CA LEU A 100 11.50 13.58 -5.25
C LEU A 100 11.61 12.75 -3.96
N GLU A 101 11.34 11.45 -4.07
CA GLU A 101 11.65 10.45 -3.05
C GLU A 101 12.47 9.33 -3.68
N LEU A 102 13.52 8.94 -2.97
CA LEU A 102 14.40 7.84 -3.33
C LEU A 102 14.34 6.78 -2.23
N ASP A 103 14.33 5.50 -2.61
CA ASP A 103 14.67 4.47 -1.64
C ASP A 103 16.15 4.54 -1.26
N ARG A 104 16.55 3.82 -0.21
CA ARG A 104 17.97 3.80 0.23
C ARG A 104 18.94 3.22 -0.81
N GLY A 105 18.43 2.54 -1.83
CA GLY A 105 19.20 2.04 -2.98
C GLY A 105 19.42 3.10 -4.05
N GLY A 106 18.78 4.28 -3.93
CA GLY A 106 18.84 5.36 -4.91
C GLY A 106 17.78 5.25 -6.01
N ARG A 107 16.81 4.35 -5.89
CA ARG A 107 15.72 4.23 -6.89
C ARG A 107 14.65 5.28 -6.63
N VAL A 108 14.23 6.00 -7.66
CA VAL A 108 13.11 6.95 -7.56
C VAL A 108 11.81 6.20 -7.29
N THR A 109 11.16 6.54 -6.18
CA THR A 109 9.89 5.96 -5.73
C THR A 109 8.72 6.92 -5.89
N LEU A 110 8.98 8.23 -5.88
CA LEU A 110 8.00 9.29 -6.14
C LEU A 110 8.71 10.47 -6.81
N ALA A 111 8.12 11.01 -7.88
CA ALA A 111 8.53 12.26 -8.52
C ALA A 111 7.31 13.19 -8.60
N ILE A 112 7.50 14.46 -8.32
CA ILE A 112 6.45 15.48 -8.27
C ILE A 112 6.84 16.64 -9.18
N GLN A 113 5.93 17.03 -10.06
CA GLN A 113 6.03 18.28 -10.80
C GLN A 113 5.05 19.31 -10.24
N ARG A 114 5.55 20.53 -10.01
CA ARG A 114 4.76 21.67 -9.57
C ARG A 114 4.80 22.78 -10.60
N ASP A 115 3.77 23.63 -10.62
CA ASP A 115 3.80 24.86 -11.40
C ASP A 115 4.64 25.95 -10.70
N ARG A 116 4.68 27.15 -11.31
CA ARG A 116 5.45 28.28 -10.75
C ARG A 116 4.84 28.85 -9.47
N GLN A 117 3.55 28.62 -9.26
CA GLN A 117 2.81 28.99 -8.05
C GLN A 117 3.01 27.95 -6.95
N GLY A 118 3.66 26.82 -7.27
CA GLY A 118 3.94 25.74 -6.36
C GLY A 118 2.84 24.69 -6.33
N ALA A 119 1.78 24.81 -7.14
CA ALA A 119 0.68 23.86 -7.14
C ALA A 119 1.06 22.55 -7.82
N LEU A 120 0.52 21.43 -7.33
CA LEU A 120 0.76 20.13 -7.94
C LEU A 120 0.24 20.10 -9.38
N ARG A 121 1.11 19.75 -10.33
CA ARG A 121 0.72 19.48 -11.72
C ARG A 121 0.58 17.99 -12.01
N GLU A 122 1.52 17.21 -11.50
CA GLU A 122 1.51 15.76 -11.60
C GLU A 122 2.40 15.13 -10.54
N ALA A 123 2.02 13.95 -10.09
CA ALA A 123 2.87 13.10 -9.26
C ALA A 123 2.97 11.71 -9.90
N TRP A 124 4.18 11.17 -9.98
CA TRP A 124 4.46 9.85 -10.51
C TRP A 124 5.02 8.96 -9.42
N VAL A 125 4.29 7.91 -9.08
CA VAL A 125 4.63 6.97 -8.01
C VAL A 125 5.00 5.62 -8.61
N ARG A 126 6.10 5.04 -8.12
CA ARG A 126 6.47 3.66 -8.46
C ARG A 126 5.68 2.69 -7.61
N ASN A 127 4.92 1.84 -8.28
CA ASN A 127 4.15 0.75 -7.68
C ASN A 127 5.05 -0.44 -7.30
N MET A 128 4.53 -1.37 -6.51
CA MET A 128 5.29 -2.52 -5.98
C MET A 128 5.80 -3.49 -7.06
N ASP A 129 5.13 -3.56 -8.21
CA ASP A 129 5.58 -4.28 -9.41
C ASP A 129 6.65 -3.51 -10.23
N GLY A 130 7.01 -2.31 -9.78
CA GLY A 130 7.97 -1.42 -10.44
C GLY A 130 7.36 -0.51 -11.51
N ALA A 131 6.10 -0.73 -11.88
CA ALA A 131 5.39 0.11 -12.84
C ALA A 131 5.15 1.52 -12.27
N LEU A 132 5.09 2.53 -13.14
CA LEU A 132 4.77 3.89 -12.73
C LEU A 132 3.26 4.14 -12.84
N LEU A 133 2.77 4.95 -11.91
CA LEU A 133 1.39 5.40 -11.84
C LEU A 133 1.38 6.92 -11.63
N GLY A 134 0.57 7.61 -12.41
CA GLY A 134 0.43 9.07 -12.36
C GLY A 134 -0.82 9.50 -11.62
N VAL A 135 -0.70 10.58 -10.87
CA VAL A 135 -1.80 11.37 -10.31
C VAL A 135 -1.79 12.72 -11.01
N LEU A 136 -2.86 13.02 -11.75
CA LEU A 136 -3.02 14.28 -12.48
C LEU A 136 -4.23 15.03 -11.90
N PRO A 137 -4.04 16.19 -11.26
CA PRO A 137 -5.14 16.97 -10.72
C PRO A 137 -6.16 17.40 -11.79
N GLY A 138 -7.44 17.29 -11.44
CA GLY A 138 -8.58 17.67 -12.26
C GLY A 138 -8.74 16.91 -13.59
N GLY A 139 -9.62 17.45 -14.44
CA GLY A 139 -9.90 16.92 -15.77
C GLY A 139 -10.85 15.72 -15.79
N ALA A 140 -11.56 15.46 -14.70
CA ALA A 140 -12.61 14.45 -14.64
C ALA A 140 -13.76 14.85 -13.69
N GLN A 141 -14.88 14.14 -13.80
CA GLN A 141 -16.03 14.23 -12.90
C GLN A 141 -16.58 12.83 -12.62
N HIS A 142 -17.11 12.62 -11.41
CA HIS A 142 -17.84 11.42 -11.02
C HIS A 142 -19.29 11.80 -10.65
N PRO A 143 -20.31 10.98 -11.02
CA PRO A 143 -21.70 11.29 -10.72
C PRO A 143 -22.02 11.50 -9.23
N LEU A 144 -21.32 10.81 -8.32
CA LEU A 144 -21.63 10.85 -6.87
C LEU A 144 -20.93 11.97 -6.09
N TRP A 145 -19.73 12.40 -6.51
CA TRP A 145 -18.92 13.37 -5.75
C TRP A 145 -18.39 14.54 -6.60
N GLY A 146 -18.69 14.57 -7.89
CA GLY A 146 -18.34 15.68 -8.77
C GLY A 146 -16.87 15.70 -9.16
N ALA A 147 -16.23 16.87 -9.02
CA ALA A 147 -14.87 17.12 -9.51
C ALA A 147 -13.87 16.05 -9.05
N SER A 148 -13.03 15.60 -9.98
CA SER A 148 -12.16 14.44 -9.75
C SER A 148 -10.78 14.61 -10.40
N ASP A 149 -9.78 14.06 -9.73
CA ASP A 149 -8.41 13.90 -10.21
C ASP A 149 -8.29 12.58 -10.98
N ARG A 150 -7.36 12.52 -11.93
CA ARG A 150 -7.17 11.34 -12.80
C ARG A 150 -6.00 10.51 -12.32
N LEU A 151 -6.23 9.20 -12.25
CA LEU A 151 -5.19 8.21 -12.00
C LEU A 151 -4.85 7.53 -13.32
N VAL A 152 -3.57 7.57 -13.71
CA VAL A 152 -3.14 7.24 -15.07
C VAL A 152 -1.94 6.31 -15.10
N ARG A 153 -1.79 5.55 -16.18
CA ARG A 153 -0.54 4.89 -16.56
C ARG A 153 0.27 5.82 -17.46
N PRO A 154 1.61 5.89 -17.34
CA PRO A 154 2.42 6.70 -18.23
C PRO A 154 2.22 6.29 -19.69
N PRO A 155 2.47 7.20 -20.63
CA PRO A 155 2.34 6.91 -22.05
C PRO A 155 3.35 5.85 -22.48
N VAL A 156 2.92 4.90 -23.32
CA VAL A 156 3.77 3.82 -23.85
C VAL A 156 4.81 4.38 -24.85
N ARG A 157 4.49 5.51 -25.51
CA ARG A 157 5.37 6.20 -26.46
C ARG A 157 5.33 7.69 -26.24
N SER A 158 6.47 8.36 -26.48
CA SER A 158 6.53 9.82 -26.47
C SER A 158 5.46 10.42 -27.39
N GLY A 159 4.76 11.45 -26.91
CA GLY A 159 3.68 12.12 -27.64
C GLY A 159 2.30 11.49 -27.53
N THR A 160 2.16 10.30 -26.91
CA THR A 160 0.82 9.75 -26.59
C THR A 160 0.33 10.27 -25.24
N PRO A 161 -1.00 10.46 -25.05
CA PRO A 161 -1.54 10.84 -23.75
C PRO A 161 -1.44 9.65 -22.76
N PRO A 162 -1.33 9.93 -21.44
CA PRO A 162 -1.44 8.92 -20.41
C PRO A 162 -2.78 8.17 -20.48
N GLU A 163 -2.75 6.86 -20.23
CA GLU A 163 -3.96 6.02 -20.19
C GLU A 163 -4.66 6.20 -18.85
N ARG A 164 -5.94 6.63 -18.85
CA ARG A 164 -6.72 6.78 -17.61
C ARG A 164 -7.17 5.43 -17.07
N LEU A 165 -6.64 5.07 -15.90
CA LEU A 165 -7.00 3.87 -15.17
C LEU A 165 -8.28 4.06 -14.35
N THR A 166 -8.37 5.16 -13.59
CA THR A 166 -9.58 5.51 -12.85
C THR A 166 -9.52 6.97 -12.38
N ILE A 167 -10.42 7.40 -11.50
CA ILE A 167 -10.50 8.74 -10.92
C ILE A 167 -10.70 8.70 -9.41
N CYS A 168 -10.19 9.69 -8.70
CA CYS A 168 -10.50 9.94 -7.29
C CYS A 168 -11.11 11.34 -7.12
N GLY A 169 -11.84 11.58 -6.03
CA GLY A 169 -12.35 12.93 -5.75
C GLY A 169 -11.22 13.96 -5.75
N ALA A 170 -11.50 15.16 -6.27
CA ALA A 170 -10.48 16.18 -6.42
C ALA A 170 -9.89 16.59 -5.06
N VAL A 171 -8.57 16.64 -4.99
CA VAL A 171 -7.83 17.01 -3.78
C VAL A 171 -7.19 18.38 -3.96
N SER A 172 -7.32 19.23 -2.94
CA SER A 172 -6.46 20.42 -2.82
C SER A 172 -5.07 19.96 -2.38
N TRP A 173 -4.22 19.56 -3.32
CA TRP A 173 -2.93 18.91 -3.03
C TRP A 173 -1.94 19.75 -2.22
N ASP A 174 -2.12 21.08 -2.17
CA ASP A 174 -1.32 22.02 -1.37
C ASP A 174 -1.96 22.36 -0.01
N GLY A 175 -3.14 21.81 0.26
CA GLY A 175 -3.90 21.98 1.49
C GLY A 175 -4.81 20.78 1.69
N ILE A 176 -4.21 19.61 1.91
CA ILE A 176 -4.92 18.34 2.03
C ILE A 176 -5.74 18.37 3.32
N ALA A 177 -7.07 18.32 3.17
CA ALA A 177 -8.01 18.39 4.29
C ALA A 177 -8.80 17.10 4.52
N ALA A 178 -8.84 16.20 3.52
CA ALA A 178 -9.59 14.96 3.60
C ALA A 178 -8.98 13.87 2.70
N ILE A 179 -9.31 12.62 3.00
CA ILE A 179 -8.97 11.46 2.15
C ILE A 179 -10.09 11.31 1.11
N PRO A 180 -9.78 11.35 -0.20
CA PRO A 180 -10.78 11.36 -1.26
C PRO A 180 -11.38 9.96 -1.52
N PRO A 181 -12.57 9.88 -2.13
CA PRO A 181 -13.10 8.63 -2.66
C PRO A 181 -12.34 8.20 -3.92
N LEU A 182 -12.40 6.90 -4.22
CA LEU A 182 -11.80 6.30 -5.42
C LEU A 182 -12.88 5.54 -6.19
N ALA A 183 -12.99 5.80 -7.50
CA ALA A 183 -13.84 5.00 -8.39
C ALA A 183 -13.12 3.72 -8.81
N ASP A 184 -13.87 2.64 -9.02
CA ASP A 184 -13.44 1.37 -9.63
C ASP A 184 -12.01 0.94 -9.23
N PRO A 185 -11.74 0.66 -7.94
CA PRO A 185 -10.40 0.33 -7.45
C PRO A 185 -9.79 -0.90 -8.16
N THR A 186 -10.60 -1.76 -8.74
CA THR A 186 -10.17 -2.96 -9.49
C THR A 186 -9.45 -2.63 -10.81
N ARG A 187 -9.61 -1.41 -11.35
CA ARG A 187 -8.88 -0.94 -12.55
C ARG A 187 -7.43 -0.57 -12.26
N LEU A 188 -7.09 -0.42 -10.98
CA LEU A 188 -5.72 -0.16 -10.57
C LEU A 188 -4.91 -1.46 -10.50
N PRO A 189 -3.62 -1.44 -10.89
CA PRO A 189 -2.71 -2.54 -10.59
C PRO A 189 -2.69 -2.86 -9.09
N PRO A 190 -2.43 -4.11 -8.70
CA PRO A 190 -2.24 -4.45 -7.30
C PRO A 190 -1.25 -3.50 -6.61
N GLY A 191 -1.59 -3.00 -5.42
CA GLY A 191 -0.74 -2.09 -4.64
C GLY A 191 -0.80 -0.60 -5.04
N ALA A 192 -1.34 -0.26 -6.21
CA ALA A 192 -1.36 1.11 -6.72
C ALA A 192 -2.18 2.06 -5.82
N GLY A 193 -3.34 1.61 -5.32
CA GLY A 193 -4.16 2.40 -4.39
C GLY A 193 -3.39 2.79 -3.13
N THR A 194 -2.66 1.84 -2.52
CA THR A 194 -1.83 2.09 -1.35
C THR A 194 -0.63 2.98 -1.67
N GLY A 195 -0.08 2.90 -2.89
CA GLY A 195 0.95 3.82 -3.37
C GLY A 195 0.47 5.27 -3.42
N ILE A 196 -0.75 5.51 -3.94
CA ILE A 196 -1.36 6.85 -3.98
C ILE A 196 -1.69 7.37 -2.58
N LEU A 197 -2.26 6.51 -1.72
CA LEU A 197 -2.52 6.87 -0.33
C LEU A 197 -1.22 7.25 0.41
N ASN A 198 -0.10 6.62 0.08
CA ASN A 198 1.20 6.99 0.64
C ASN A 198 1.66 8.36 0.16
N VAL A 199 1.41 8.73 -1.10
CA VAL A 199 1.67 10.10 -1.62
C VAL A 199 0.81 11.12 -0.87
N LEU A 200 -0.48 10.84 -0.70
CA LEU A 200 -1.40 11.70 0.04
C LEU A 200 -0.94 11.89 1.49
N ALA A 201 -0.63 10.81 2.20
CA ALA A 201 -0.12 10.86 3.57
C ALA A 201 1.21 11.63 3.66
N ALA A 202 2.09 11.45 2.69
CA ALA A 202 3.39 12.10 2.69
C ALA A 202 3.29 13.61 2.46
N LEU A 203 2.45 14.05 1.53
CA LEU A 203 2.19 15.46 1.30
C LEU A 203 1.43 16.11 2.46
N ALA A 204 0.46 15.41 3.04
CA ALA A 204 -0.26 15.88 4.23
C ALA A 204 0.70 16.01 5.44
N SER A 205 1.64 15.07 5.60
CA SER A 205 2.68 15.14 6.62
C SER A 205 3.65 16.30 6.40
N ASP A 206 4.07 16.57 5.15
CA ASP A 206 4.89 17.75 4.83
C ASP A 206 4.16 19.07 5.11
N GLN A 207 2.82 19.08 5.02
CA GLN A 207 1.92 20.18 5.37
C GLN A 207 1.58 20.22 6.86
N GLN A 208 2.11 19.29 7.66
CA GLN A 208 1.85 19.18 9.10
C GLN A 208 0.36 18.98 9.43
N ALA A 209 -0.41 18.35 8.53
CA ALA A 209 -1.78 17.97 8.80
C ALA A 209 -1.80 16.95 9.96
N VAL A 210 -2.56 17.26 11.01
CA VAL A 210 -2.62 16.43 12.22
C VAL A 210 -3.61 15.28 12.03
N THR A 211 -4.76 15.55 11.41
CA THR A 211 -5.85 14.58 11.28
C THR A 211 -6.58 14.80 9.97
N LEU A 212 -6.91 13.71 9.29
CA LEU A 212 -7.74 13.66 8.10
C LEU A 212 -8.88 12.68 8.32
N ARG A 213 -9.98 12.88 7.60
CA ARG A 213 -11.10 11.92 7.56
C ARG A 213 -11.36 11.46 6.14
N TYR A 214 -11.88 10.25 6.02
CA TYR A 214 -12.37 9.75 4.74
C TYR A 214 -13.70 10.41 4.39
N ARG A 215 -13.77 10.97 3.19
CA ARG A 215 -14.98 11.55 2.63
C ARG A 215 -15.33 10.81 1.35
N GLY A 216 -16.37 9.98 1.39
CA GLY A 216 -16.75 9.22 0.22
C GLY A 216 -17.82 8.17 0.48
N PRO A 217 -18.41 7.61 -0.60
CA PRO A 217 -19.54 6.70 -0.50
C PRO A 217 -19.13 5.25 -0.15
N PHE A 218 -17.83 4.94 -0.06
CA PHE A 218 -17.33 3.56 -0.04
C PHE A 218 -16.39 3.23 1.14
N PRO A 219 -16.81 3.40 2.41
CA PRO A 219 -15.98 2.98 3.54
C PRO A 219 -16.05 1.46 3.71
N THR A 220 -15.26 0.74 2.93
CA THR A 220 -15.16 -0.71 2.94
C THR A 220 -14.05 -1.20 3.88
N GLU A 221 -14.13 -2.44 4.34
CA GLU A 221 -13.03 -3.07 5.09
C GLU A 221 -11.71 -3.06 4.29
N GLN A 222 -11.77 -3.27 2.97
CA GLN A 222 -10.57 -3.22 2.13
C GLN A 222 -9.94 -1.81 2.14
N LEU A 223 -10.77 -0.76 2.07
CA LEU A 223 -10.27 0.61 2.17
C LEU A 223 -9.69 0.87 3.56
N PHE A 224 -10.35 0.44 4.64
CA PHE A 224 -9.83 0.56 6.00
C PHE A 224 -8.40 0.01 6.11
N TRP A 225 -8.18 -1.22 5.66
CA TRP A 225 -6.84 -1.84 5.69
C TRP A 225 -5.84 -1.12 4.78
N ALA A 226 -6.28 -0.60 3.63
CA ALA A 226 -5.42 0.20 2.74
C ALA A 226 -5.02 1.54 3.40
N LEU A 227 -5.91 2.18 4.16
CA LEU A 227 -5.61 3.39 4.92
C LEU A 227 -4.60 3.11 6.03
N CYS A 228 -4.73 2.00 6.75
CA CYS A 228 -3.75 1.58 7.77
C CYS A 228 -2.32 1.43 7.21
N GLU A 229 -2.15 1.21 5.90
CA GLU A 229 -0.83 1.16 5.26
C GLU A 229 -0.11 2.53 5.24
N SER A 230 -0.85 3.64 5.19
CA SER A 230 -0.29 4.99 5.00
C SER A 230 -0.70 6.00 6.08
N PHE A 231 -1.63 5.63 6.96
CA PHE A 231 -2.17 6.45 8.03
C PHE A 231 -2.19 5.66 9.34
N ARG A 232 -2.24 6.36 10.47
CA ARG A 232 -2.62 5.79 11.77
C ARG A 232 -4.10 6.01 11.99
N VAL A 233 -4.81 4.97 12.42
CA VAL A 233 -6.20 5.11 12.87
C VAL A 233 -6.18 5.59 14.32
N GLU A 234 -6.86 6.70 14.60
CA GLU A 234 -7.02 7.26 15.94
C GLU A 234 -8.44 6.95 16.43
N THR A 235 -8.59 5.96 17.31
CA THR A 235 -9.90 5.57 17.83
C THR A 235 -9.79 4.80 19.14
N ASP A 236 -10.81 4.95 19.99
CA ASP A 236 -11.05 4.16 21.19
C ASP A 236 -12.09 3.03 20.97
N ALA A 237 -12.63 2.92 19.75
CA ALA A 237 -13.60 1.90 19.40
C ALA A 237 -13.01 0.49 19.59
N ALA A 238 -13.80 -0.41 20.20
CA ALA A 238 -13.40 -1.80 20.39
C ALA A 238 -13.21 -2.54 19.05
N ASP A 239 -13.98 -2.17 18.02
CA ASP A 239 -13.84 -2.65 16.65
C ASP A 239 -13.77 -1.47 15.66
N PRO A 240 -12.55 -0.99 15.35
CA PRO A 240 -12.34 0.10 14.40
C PRO A 240 -12.82 -0.20 12.98
N VAL A 241 -12.81 -1.47 12.57
CA VAL A 241 -13.27 -1.87 11.23
C VAL A 241 -14.78 -1.69 11.15
N ALA A 242 -15.51 -2.19 12.14
CA ALA A 242 -16.96 -2.03 12.21
C ALA A 242 -17.37 -0.55 12.30
N ALA A 243 -16.66 0.26 13.10
CA ALA A 243 -16.91 1.70 13.18
C ALA A 243 -16.69 2.42 11.84
N PHE A 244 -15.70 1.98 11.06
CA PHE A 244 -15.44 2.55 9.73
C PHE A 244 -16.52 2.18 8.71
N THR A 245 -16.97 0.93 8.71
CA THR A 245 -17.96 0.41 7.74
C THR A 245 -19.40 0.69 8.12
N GLU A 246 -19.64 1.31 9.28
CA GLU A 246 -20.97 1.60 9.78
C GLU A 246 -21.78 2.47 8.80
N GLY A 247 -22.93 1.93 8.39
CA GLY A 247 -23.86 2.59 7.48
C GLY A 247 -23.35 2.74 6.04
N ALA A 248 -22.32 1.98 5.64
CA ALA A 248 -21.77 2.03 4.29
C ALA A 248 -22.79 1.64 3.22
N GLU A 249 -23.65 0.65 3.50
CA GLU A 249 -24.65 0.16 2.57
C GLU A 249 -25.76 1.19 2.32
N GLU A 250 -26.31 1.82 3.37
CA GLU A 250 -27.32 2.85 3.20
C GLU A 250 -26.75 4.07 2.47
N MET A 251 -25.50 4.43 2.75
CA MET A 251 -24.81 5.51 2.06
C MET A 251 -24.69 5.23 0.56
N PHE A 252 -24.27 4.01 0.21
CA PHE A 252 -24.18 3.58 -1.18
C PHE A 252 -25.55 3.59 -1.86
N ALA A 253 -26.58 3.02 -1.21
CA ALA A 253 -27.93 2.94 -1.76
C ALA A 253 -28.56 4.32 -2.02
N ARG A 254 -28.20 5.34 -1.23
CA ARG A 254 -28.66 6.72 -1.40
C ARG A 254 -27.79 7.54 -2.35
N GLY A 255 -26.64 7.03 -2.76
CA GLY A 255 -25.66 7.77 -3.56
C GLY A 255 -25.06 8.97 -2.81
N GLU A 256 -25.01 8.90 -1.47
CA GLU A 256 -24.52 9.99 -0.63
C GLU A 256 -23.00 9.88 -0.45
N SER A 257 -22.30 11.01 -0.38
CA SER A 257 -20.89 11.06 0.05
C SER A 257 -20.80 11.84 1.36
N ARG A 258 -20.58 11.12 2.46
CA ARG A 258 -20.38 11.73 3.79
C ARG A 258 -18.95 11.55 4.28
N GLU A 259 -18.61 12.34 5.28
CA GLU A 259 -17.41 12.14 6.08
C GLU A 259 -17.67 11.00 7.08
N VAL A 260 -16.74 10.04 7.14
CA VAL A 260 -16.80 8.93 8.11
C VAL A 260 -16.16 9.41 9.41
N PRO A 261 -16.78 9.17 10.58
CA PRO A 261 -16.33 9.70 11.87
C PRO A 261 -15.16 8.89 12.44
N LEU A 262 -14.10 8.72 11.65
CA LEU A 262 -12.87 8.05 12.05
C LEU A 262 -11.68 8.90 11.63
N ASP A 263 -10.84 9.23 12.60
CA ASP A 263 -9.71 10.13 12.45
C ASP A 263 -8.46 9.36 12.00
N TRP A 264 -7.75 9.93 11.02
CA TRP A 264 -6.56 9.35 10.42
C TRP A 264 -5.38 10.32 10.48
N THR A 265 -4.31 9.93 11.18
CA THR A 265 -3.06 10.71 11.22
C THR A 265 -2.16 10.29 10.05
N PRO A 266 -1.67 11.22 9.20
CA PRO A 266 -0.73 10.89 8.14
C PRO A 266 0.54 10.21 8.67
N ALA A 267 0.84 9.01 8.16
CA ALA A 267 1.97 8.20 8.62
C ALA A 267 2.59 7.43 7.44
N PRO A 268 3.20 8.14 6.48
CA PRO A 268 3.72 7.54 5.25
C PRO A 268 4.83 6.53 5.54
N HIS A 269 4.81 5.43 4.82
CA HIS A 269 5.82 4.37 4.89
C HIS A 269 6.94 4.59 3.86
N GLU A 270 8.13 4.12 4.20
CA GLU A 270 9.24 3.99 3.27
C GLU A 270 9.06 2.77 2.38
N ARG A 271 9.64 2.84 1.18
CA ARG A 271 9.52 1.79 0.16
C ARG A 271 10.91 1.39 -0.26
N LEU A 272 11.16 0.09 -0.27
CA LEU A 272 12.45 -0.47 -0.65
C LEU A 272 12.25 -1.42 -1.82
N PHE A 273 12.95 -1.18 -2.92
CA PHE A 273 13.01 -2.09 -4.05
C PHE A 273 14.35 -2.82 -4.04
N LEU A 274 14.30 -4.13 -3.87
CA LEU A 274 15.47 -4.97 -3.96
C LEU A 274 15.61 -5.53 -5.40
N PRO A 275 16.79 -6.06 -5.74
CA PRO A 275 16.93 -6.94 -6.90
C PRO A 275 15.93 -8.10 -6.86
N ASP A 276 15.71 -8.74 -8.01
CA ASP A 276 14.84 -9.93 -8.18
C ASP A 276 13.35 -9.71 -7.86
N GLY A 277 12.87 -8.47 -7.98
CA GLY A 277 11.44 -8.17 -7.90
C GLY A 277 10.85 -8.21 -6.48
N VAL A 278 11.68 -8.12 -5.43
CA VAL A 278 11.20 -7.97 -4.05
C VAL A 278 10.97 -6.49 -3.74
N TYR A 279 9.78 -6.17 -3.25
CA TYR A 279 9.40 -4.86 -2.75
C TYR A 279 9.02 -4.97 -1.28
N VAL A 280 9.41 -3.97 -0.47
CA VAL A 280 9.16 -3.94 0.98
C VAL A 280 8.62 -2.57 1.40
N GLN A 281 7.55 -2.55 2.21
CA GLN A 281 7.10 -1.36 2.94
C GLN A 281 7.65 -1.37 4.36
N LEU A 282 8.20 -0.23 4.78
CA LEU A 282 8.90 -0.06 6.05
C LEU A 282 8.35 1.15 6.82
N ARG A 283 7.93 0.93 8.07
CA ARG A 283 7.55 2.00 9.01
C ARG A 283 7.81 1.59 10.46
N ASP A 284 7.16 0.54 10.96
CA ASP A 284 7.44 -0.06 12.27
C ASP A 284 8.13 -1.44 12.15
N GLY A 285 9.09 -1.52 11.24
CA GLY A 285 9.69 -2.74 10.72
C GLY A 285 9.12 -3.09 9.35
N VAL A 286 9.21 -4.37 8.98
CA VAL A 286 8.64 -4.89 7.72
C VAL A 286 7.13 -5.06 7.89
N GLU A 287 6.34 -4.23 7.19
CA GLU A 287 4.87 -4.24 7.27
C GLU A 287 4.21 -4.96 6.09
N LYS A 288 4.78 -4.84 4.89
CA LYS A 288 4.30 -5.47 3.66
C LYS A 288 5.46 -5.88 2.77
N VAL A 289 5.31 -7.00 2.08
CA VAL A 289 6.28 -7.51 1.11
C VAL A 289 5.53 -7.89 -0.15
N PHE A 290 6.07 -7.53 -1.31
CA PHE A 290 5.63 -8.06 -2.60
C PHE A 290 6.76 -8.84 -3.25
N TRP A 291 6.47 -10.06 -3.69
CA TRP A 291 7.42 -10.93 -4.38
C TRP A 291 6.68 -11.96 -5.22
N ASP A 292 7.14 -12.18 -6.44
CA ASP A 292 6.58 -13.15 -7.39
C ASP A 292 5.04 -13.02 -7.53
N GLY A 293 4.56 -11.80 -7.76
CA GLY A 293 3.12 -11.52 -7.91
C GLY A 293 2.29 -11.62 -6.62
N ARG A 294 2.90 -11.94 -5.48
CA ARG A 294 2.21 -12.18 -4.20
C ARG A 294 2.50 -11.04 -3.22
N VAL A 295 1.48 -10.69 -2.46
CA VAL A 295 1.55 -9.69 -1.38
C VAL A 295 1.43 -10.40 -0.04
N TYR A 296 2.39 -10.15 0.84
CA TYR A 296 2.42 -10.60 2.22
C TYR A 296 2.22 -9.40 3.14
N HIS A 297 1.46 -9.59 4.20
CA HIS A 297 1.19 -8.55 5.18
C HIS A 297 1.58 -9.00 6.58
N ARG A 298 2.05 -8.07 7.40
CA ARG A 298 2.25 -8.33 8.83
C ARG A 298 0.92 -8.71 9.47
N VAL A 299 0.92 -9.77 10.27
CA VAL A 299 -0.30 -10.31 10.91
C VAL A 299 -0.96 -9.27 11.81
N THR A 300 -0.15 -8.57 12.59
CA THR A 300 -0.60 -7.48 13.46
C THR A 300 -0.08 -6.16 12.92
N TRP A 301 -1.01 -5.24 12.69
CA TRP A 301 -0.76 -3.93 12.11
C TRP A 301 -1.45 -2.89 12.98
N GLN A 302 -0.69 -1.96 13.59
CA GLN A 302 -1.24 -0.97 14.54
C GLN A 302 -2.04 -1.60 15.70
N GLY A 303 -1.63 -2.78 16.17
CA GLY A 303 -2.37 -3.53 17.20
C GLY A 303 -3.61 -4.27 16.68
N LEU A 304 -4.01 -4.05 15.43
CA LEU A 304 -5.13 -4.73 14.79
C LEU A 304 -4.65 -5.99 14.08
N ARG A 305 -5.46 -7.06 14.12
CA ARG A 305 -5.15 -8.32 13.44
C ARG A 305 -5.81 -8.34 12.07
N ARG A 306 -5.01 -8.42 11.02
CA ARG A 306 -5.51 -8.59 9.65
C ARG A 306 -5.62 -10.07 9.32
N ARG A 307 -6.76 -10.48 8.74
CA ARG A 307 -6.94 -11.84 8.21
C ARG A 307 -6.24 -11.99 6.86
N GLY A 308 -5.67 -13.16 6.62
CA GLY A 308 -5.00 -13.49 5.37
C GLY A 308 -4.00 -14.63 5.54
N HIS A 309 -3.86 -15.46 4.51
CA HIS A 309 -2.96 -16.61 4.51
C HIS A 309 -1.51 -16.22 4.19
N ARG A 310 -1.27 -15.09 3.49
CA ARG A 310 0.08 -14.59 3.16
C ARG A 310 0.53 -13.61 4.21
N VAL A 311 1.43 -14.07 5.07
CA VAL A 311 1.77 -13.35 6.31
C VAL A 311 3.24 -12.98 6.38
N ILE A 312 3.53 -11.96 7.18
CA ILE A 312 4.87 -11.60 7.63
C ILE A 312 4.92 -11.79 9.14
N ARG A 313 5.84 -12.62 9.59
CA ARG A 313 6.01 -13.03 10.98
C ARG A 313 7.32 -12.50 11.51
N ALA A 314 7.31 -11.93 12.72
CA ALA A 314 8.55 -11.60 13.40
C ALA A 314 9.26 -12.89 13.83
N SER A 315 10.57 -12.92 13.68
CA SER A 315 11.45 -14.02 14.06
C SER A 315 12.77 -13.45 14.59
N THR A 316 13.62 -14.32 15.12
CA THR A 316 14.97 -13.98 15.54
C THR A 316 15.94 -14.92 14.84
N GLU A 317 17.00 -14.36 14.26
CA GLU A 317 18.10 -15.14 13.68
C GLU A 317 18.88 -15.88 14.78
N PRO A 318 19.66 -16.93 14.45
CA PRO A 318 20.46 -17.66 15.42
C PRO A 318 21.44 -16.79 16.24
N ASP A 319 21.83 -15.63 15.70
CA ASP A 319 22.71 -14.66 16.36
C ASP A 319 21.97 -13.63 17.24
N GLY A 320 20.65 -13.79 17.43
CA GLY A 320 19.83 -12.91 18.26
C GLY A 320 19.29 -11.67 17.55
N ARG A 321 19.60 -11.45 16.27
CA ARG A 321 19.11 -10.28 15.52
C ARG A 321 17.65 -10.46 15.08
N PRO A 322 16.83 -9.39 15.10
CA PRO A 322 15.45 -9.46 14.62
C PRO A 322 15.38 -9.71 13.11
N ALA A 323 14.49 -10.60 12.72
CA ALA A 323 14.18 -10.93 11.32
C ALA A 323 12.67 -10.99 11.09
N PHE A 324 12.29 -10.96 9.82
CA PHE A 324 10.92 -11.01 9.36
C PHE A 324 10.79 -12.09 8.29
N VAL A 325 9.84 -13.00 8.47
CA VAL A 325 9.62 -14.14 7.60
C VAL A 325 8.32 -13.95 6.84
N ALA A 326 8.41 -13.79 5.52
CA ALA A 326 7.25 -13.77 4.64
C ALA A 326 6.96 -15.19 4.14
N GLY A 327 5.72 -15.65 4.27
CA GLY A 327 5.33 -17.02 3.95
C GLY A 327 3.82 -17.22 3.96
N VAL A 328 3.39 -18.48 3.91
CA VAL A 328 1.98 -18.86 4.01
C VAL A 328 1.66 -19.56 5.33
N GLU A 329 0.55 -19.15 5.92
CA GLU A 329 -0.03 -19.74 7.12
C GLU A 329 -1.44 -20.27 6.84
N ALA A 330 -1.77 -21.38 7.48
CA ALA A 330 -3.12 -21.86 7.66
C ALA A 330 -3.20 -22.70 8.93
N LEU A 331 -4.41 -22.92 9.43
CA LEU A 331 -4.70 -23.63 10.67
C LEU A 331 -4.04 -22.98 11.90
N GLY A 332 -3.67 -21.70 11.78
CA GLY A 332 -2.93 -20.95 12.80
C GLY A 332 -1.47 -21.38 12.96
N ARG A 333 -0.87 -21.98 11.93
CA ARG A 333 0.56 -22.32 11.90
C ARG A 333 1.20 -22.02 10.54
N PRO A 334 2.53 -21.83 10.50
CA PRO A 334 3.30 -21.74 9.26
C PRO A 334 3.21 -23.03 8.46
N LEU A 335 2.93 -22.91 7.17
CA LEU A 335 3.01 -24.01 6.23
C LEU A 335 4.27 -23.92 5.37
N GLU A 336 4.67 -22.71 4.96
CA GLU A 336 5.85 -22.50 4.13
C GLU A 336 6.43 -21.10 4.35
N ASP A 337 7.76 -20.99 4.30
CA ASP A 337 8.50 -19.75 4.36
C ASP A 337 9.12 -19.45 2.99
N HIS A 338 8.97 -18.21 2.51
CA HIS A 338 9.40 -17.81 1.17
C HIS A 338 10.59 -16.86 1.20
N LEU A 339 10.55 -15.87 2.09
CA LEU A 339 11.61 -14.88 2.23
C LEU A 339 11.91 -14.65 3.70
N VAL A 340 13.20 -14.51 4.02
CA VAL A 340 13.66 -14.03 5.33
C VAL A 340 14.35 -12.68 5.13
N LEU A 341 13.87 -11.67 5.82
CA LEU A 341 14.32 -10.29 5.75
C LEU A 341 14.91 -9.87 7.10
N ASP A 342 15.89 -8.97 7.09
CA ASP A 342 16.33 -8.30 8.31
C ASP A 342 15.33 -7.21 8.76
N ALA A 343 15.59 -6.59 9.91
CA ALA A 343 14.74 -5.51 10.41
C ALA A 343 14.72 -4.24 9.55
N ARG A 344 15.59 -4.13 8.56
CA ARG A 344 15.62 -3.05 7.58
C ARG A 344 15.01 -3.47 6.25
N GLY A 345 14.41 -4.66 6.17
CA GLY A 345 13.83 -5.20 4.94
C GLY A 345 14.84 -5.68 3.90
N ALA A 346 16.13 -5.84 4.23
CA ALA A 346 17.10 -6.47 3.33
C ALA A 346 16.88 -7.98 3.30
N LEU A 347 17.01 -8.59 2.11
CA LEU A 347 16.89 -10.03 1.95
C LEU A 347 18.09 -10.76 2.54
N LEU A 348 17.84 -11.63 3.53
CA LEU A 348 18.85 -12.48 4.15
C LEU A 348 18.97 -13.82 3.44
N ARG A 349 17.83 -14.48 3.16
CA ARG A 349 17.77 -15.76 2.45
C ARG A 349 16.39 -16.05 1.86
N ARG A 350 16.36 -16.97 0.91
CA ARG A 350 15.15 -17.60 0.35
C ARG A 350 15.13 -19.06 0.79
N PRO A 351 14.30 -19.45 1.77
CA PRO A 351 14.14 -20.85 2.11
C PRO A 351 13.70 -21.65 0.89
N ALA A 352 14.17 -22.89 0.76
CA ALA A 352 13.68 -23.79 -0.27
C ALA A 352 12.23 -24.14 0.04
N GLY A 353 11.30 -23.67 -0.79
CA GLY A 353 9.88 -23.88 -0.58
C GLY A 353 9.49 -25.36 -0.55
N ALA A 354 8.70 -25.76 0.45
CA ALA A 354 8.14 -27.11 0.54
C ALA A 354 6.97 -27.33 -0.43
N LEU A 355 6.22 -26.27 -0.78
CA LEU A 355 5.13 -26.32 -1.78
C LEU A 355 5.66 -26.21 -3.22
N ALA A 356 6.97 -26.06 -3.41
CA ALA A 356 7.63 -25.97 -4.71
C ALA A 356 7.64 -27.29 -5.51
N ARG A 357 7.14 -28.41 -4.96
CA ARG A 357 7.00 -29.66 -5.71
C ARG A 357 5.59 -29.78 -6.27
N PRO A 358 5.37 -29.51 -7.58
CA PRO A 358 4.20 -30.06 -8.24
C PRO A 358 4.38 -31.58 -8.26
N ALA A 359 3.77 -32.29 -7.32
CA ALA A 359 3.45 -33.67 -7.61
C ALA A 359 2.38 -33.60 -8.72
N GLU A 360 2.60 -34.31 -9.83
CA GLU A 360 1.65 -34.57 -10.91
C GLU A 360 0.45 -35.41 -10.40
N GLN A 361 -0.11 -35.03 -9.25
CA GLN A 361 -1.29 -35.65 -8.70
C GLN A 361 -2.52 -35.06 -9.39
N PRO A 362 -3.51 -35.90 -9.74
CA PRO A 362 -4.73 -35.41 -10.35
C PRO A 362 -5.45 -34.46 -9.41
N GLU A 363 -6.08 -33.44 -10.00
CA GLU A 363 -6.99 -32.56 -9.28
C GLU A 363 -8.17 -33.36 -8.74
N VAL A 364 -8.63 -33.02 -7.54
CA VAL A 364 -9.77 -33.68 -6.90
C VAL A 364 -10.86 -32.63 -6.68
N PRO A 365 -12.05 -32.78 -7.28
CA PRO A 365 -13.16 -31.87 -7.04
C PRO A 365 -13.49 -31.74 -5.55
N LEU A 366 -13.88 -30.53 -5.14
CA LEU A 366 -14.42 -30.32 -3.81
C LEU A 366 -15.71 -31.14 -3.65
N ALA A 367 -15.80 -31.89 -2.55
CA ALA A 367 -16.96 -32.74 -2.29
C ALA A 367 -18.25 -31.91 -2.16
N GLU A 368 -19.38 -32.44 -2.65
CA GLU A 368 -20.65 -31.69 -2.71
C GLU A 368 -21.11 -31.12 -1.36
N PRO A 369 -21.04 -31.85 -0.22
CA PRO A 369 -21.43 -31.28 1.07
C PRO A 369 -20.58 -30.07 1.49
N TRP A 370 -19.30 -30.03 1.09
CA TRP A 370 -18.43 -28.88 1.32
C TRP A 370 -18.79 -27.72 0.40
N ARG A 371 -19.09 -28.02 -0.87
CA ARG A 371 -19.49 -27.02 -1.86
C ARG A 371 -20.79 -26.32 -1.43
N GLU A 372 -21.79 -27.08 -0.98
CA GLU A 372 -23.04 -26.53 -0.46
C GLU A 372 -22.80 -25.66 0.79
N ALA A 373 -22.07 -26.19 1.78
CA ALA A 373 -21.82 -25.48 3.03
C ALA A 373 -21.04 -24.17 2.83
N LEU A 374 -19.98 -24.18 2.02
CA LEU A 374 -19.20 -22.97 1.72
C LEU A 374 -20.03 -21.95 0.94
N GLY A 375 -20.91 -22.40 0.02
CA GLY A 375 -21.84 -21.50 -0.69
C GLY A 375 -22.72 -20.71 0.28
N TRP A 376 -23.31 -21.37 1.28
CA TRP A 376 -24.09 -20.69 2.31
C TRP A 376 -23.26 -19.71 3.16
N LEU A 377 -22.06 -20.13 3.57
CA LEU A 377 -21.20 -19.30 4.41
C LEU A 377 -20.68 -18.06 3.67
N LEU A 378 -20.34 -18.17 2.39
CA LEU A 378 -19.95 -17.03 1.55
C LEU A 378 -21.05 -15.98 1.44
N LEU A 379 -22.32 -16.41 1.38
CA LEU A 379 -23.47 -15.50 1.36
C LEU A 379 -23.68 -14.82 2.71
N LEU A 380 -23.44 -15.52 3.82
CA LEU A 380 -23.56 -14.97 5.17
C LEU A 380 -22.48 -13.93 5.49
N GLU A 381 -21.27 -14.07 4.90
CA GLU A 381 -20.19 -13.10 5.07
C GLU A 381 -20.30 -11.89 4.13
N ALA A 382 -21.19 -11.94 3.14
CA ALA A 382 -21.35 -10.88 2.17
C ALA A 382 -22.40 -9.85 2.59
N THR A 383 -22.23 -8.63 2.08
CA THR A 383 -23.32 -7.65 2.08
C THR A 383 -24.55 -8.24 1.35
N PRO A 384 -25.79 -7.99 1.83
CA PRO A 384 -27.01 -8.39 1.14
C PRO A 384 -27.06 -7.95 -0.32
N LEU A 385 -26.42 -6.81 -0.65
CA LEU A 385 -26.34 -6.27 -2.01
C LEU A 385 -25.58 -7.18 -2.99
N LEU A 386 -24.64 -7.99 -2.51
CA LEU A 386 -23.84 -8.91 -3.33
C LEU A 386 -24.35 -10.35 -3.31
N SER A 387 -25.33 -10.67 -2.45
CA SER A 387 -25.81 -12.04 -2.23
C SER A 387 -26.20 -12.76 -3.54
N THR A 388 -26.99 -12.11 -4.40
CA THR A 388 -27.44 -12.71 -5.67
C THR A 388 -26.29 -12.91 -6.65
N ALA A 389 -25.37 -11.96 -6.73
CA ALA A 389 -24.19 -12.05 -7.59
C ALA A 389 -23.26 -13.18 -7.12
N ILE A 390 -22.98 -13.26 -5.81
CA ILE A 390 -22.15 -14.31 -5.22
C ILE A 390 -22.76 -15.70 -5.43
N ALA A 391 -24.07 -15.86 -5.23
CA ALA A 391 -24.75 -17.12 -5.48
C ALA A 391 -24.59 -17.57 -6.94
N THR A 392 -24.70 -16.63 -7.88
CA THR A 392 -24.55 -16.88 -9.32
C THR A 392 -23.12 -17.30 -9.67
N VAL A 393 -22.12 -16.53 -9.21
CA VAL A 393 -20.69 -16.82 -9.42
C VAL A 393 -20.31 -18.17 -8.80
N TRP A 394 -20.71 -18.43 -7.56
CA TRP A 394 -20.44 -19.70 -6.88
C TRP A 394 -21.03 -20.90 -7.63
N GLY A 395 -22.27 -20.77 -8.14
CA GLY A 395 -22.92 -21.81 -8.93
C GLY A 395 -22.13 -22.20 -10.18
N MET A 396 -21.44 -21.24 -10.80
CA MET A 396 -20.62 -21.44 -12.01
C MET A 396 -19.15 -21.79 -11.73
N THR A 397 -18.71 -21.63 -10.48
CA THR A 397 -17.30 -21.79 -10.11
C THR A 397 -16.97 -23.26 -9.85
N GLU A 398 -15.97 -23.80 -10.52
CA GLU A 398 -15.38 -25.10 -10.20
C GLU A 398 -14.36 -24.92 -9.07
N VAL A 399 -14.43 -25.76 -8.03
CA VAL A 399 -13.45 -25.74 -6.94
C VAL A 399 -12.80 -27.10 -6.82
N VAL A 400 -11.47 -27.14 -6.90
CA VAL A 400 -10.67 -28.37 -6.88
C VAL A 400 -9.53 -28.28 -5.88
N TRP A 401 -9.11 -29.42 -5.34
CA TRP A 401 -7.86 -29.59 -4.61
C TRP A 401 -6.75 -29.99 -5.57
N GLY A 402 -5.64 -29.26 -5.57
CA GLY A 402 -4.50 -29.56 -6.44
C GLY A 402 -3.19 -28.93 -5.98
N ALA A 403 -2.17 -29.02 -6.83
CA ALA A 403 -0.90 -28.35 -6.61
C ALA A 403 -1.03 -26.83 -6.87
N VAL A 404 -0.64 -26.04 -5.88
CA VAL A 404 -0.57 -24.57 -5.96
C VAL A 404 0.83 -24.15 -5.49
N PRO A 405 1.74 -23.84 -6.42
CA PRO A 405 3.10 -23.46 -6.05
C PRO A 405 3.13 -22.16 -5.24
N LEU A 406 3.84 -22.18 -4.11
CA LEU A 406 4.12 -21.01 -3.26
C LEU A 406 2.85 -20.28 -2.76
N ASP A 407 1.70 -20.96 -2.73
CA ASP A 407 0.44 -20.35 -2.34
C ASP A 407 -0.59 -21.40 -1.89
N LEU A 408 -1.71 -20.93 -1.35
CA LEU A 408 -2.82 -21.80 -0.92
C LEU A 408 -4.02 -21.79 -1.86
N ILE A 409 -4.07 -20.82 -2.78
CA ILE A 409 -5.13 -20.71 -3.78
C ILE A 409 -4.58 -20.17 -5.11
N ASP A 410 -5.11 -20.70 -6.21
CA ASP A 410 -4.93 -20.18 -7.56
C ASP A 410 -6.31 -20.01 -8.21
N ALA A 411 -6.56 -18.86 -8.82
CA ALA A 411 -7.84 -18.51 -9.44
C ALA A 411 -7.64 -18.30 -10.94
N ARG A 412 -8.26 -19.16 -11.76
CA ARG A 412 -8.14 -19.17 -13.22
C ARG A 412 -9.52 -19.20 -13.87
N GLY A 413 -10.00 -18.04 -14.29
CA GLY A 413 -11.34 -17.92 -14.86
C GLY A 413 -12.41 -18.40 -13.87
N ALA A 414 -13.22 -19.37 -14.28
CA ALA A 414 -14.26 -19.97 -13.44
C ALA A 414 -13.75 -21.13 -12.56
N SER A 415 -12.45 -21.40 -12.51
CA SER A 415 -11.87 -22.48 -11.69
C SER A 415 -11.02 -21.91 -10.55
N LEU A 416 -11.27 -22.40 -9.34
CA LEU A 416 -10.49 -22.12 -8.14
C LEU A 416 -9.80 -23.40 -7.69
N ARG A 417 -8.47 -23.36 -7.61
CA ARG A 417 -7.65 -24.47 -7.11
C ARG A 417 -7.17 -24.14 -5.71
N LEU A 418 -7.51 -24.98 -4.74
CA LEU A 418 -7.00 -24.94 -3.37
C LEU A 418 -5.81 -25.89 -3.21
N ALA A 419 -4.81 -25.48 -2.45
CA ALA A 419 -3.61 -26.29 -2.23
C ALA A 419 -3.92 -27.56 -1.45
N ARG A 420 -3.52 -28.72 -2.00
CA ARG A 420 -3.58 -30.02 -1.30
C ARG A 420 -2.82 -30.01 0.03
N ALA A 421 -1.76 -29.21 0.14
CA ALA A 421 -1.01 -29.04 1.38
C ALA A 421 -1.88 -28.60 2.56
N LEU A 422 -3.00 -27.89 2.32
CA LEU A 422 -3.95 -27.54 3.37
C LEU A 422 -4.65 -28.78 3.95
N VAL A 423 -5.05 -29.71 3.08
CA VAL A 423 -5.69 -30.98 3.48
C VAL A 423 -4.70 -31.89 4.21
N GLU A 424 -3.46 -31.97 3.71
CA GLU A 424 -2.38 -32.73 4.36
C GLU A 424 -2.05 -32.15 5.73
N ALA A 425 -1.94 -30.82 5.82
CA ALA A 425 -1.71 -30.12 7.08
C ALA A 425 -2.85 -30.37 8.07
N TYR A 426 -4.10 -30.34 7.61
CA TYR A 426 -5.27 -30.65 8.44
C TYR A 426 -5.25 -32.11 8.91
N GLY A 427 -5.01 -33.08 8.02
CA GLY A 427 -5.00 -34.50 8.38
C GLY A 427 -3.91 -34.83 9.41
N ALA A 428 -2.73 -34.25 9.25
CA ALA A 428 -1.63 -34.38 10.21
C ALA A 428 -1.97 -33.75 11.57
N GLU A 429 -2.65 -32.61 11.59
CA GLU A 429 -3.07 -31.93 12.83
C GLU A 429 -4.23 -32.67 13.52
N HIS A 430 -5.22 -33.12 12.75
CA HIS A 430 -6.38 -33.86 13.22
C HIS A 430 -5.98 -35.16 13.94
N THR A 431 -4.97 -35.85 13.41
CA THR A 431 -4.42 -37.07 14.04
C THR A 431 -3.76 -36.79 15.40
N ARG A 432 -3.12 -35.63 15.55
CA ARG A 432 -2.49 -35.19 16.81
C ARG A 432 -3.46 -34.55 17.80
N THR A 433 -4.61 -34.08 17.32
CA THR A 433 -5.60 -33.34 18.09
C THR A 433 -6.53 -34.29 18.86
N ALA A 434 -6.71 -34.03 20.16
CA ALA A 434 -7.66 -34.74 21.02
C ALA A 434 -9.11 -34.63 20.51
N ALA A 435 -9.94 -35.64 20.81
CA ALA A 435 -11.26 -35.77 20.20
C ALA A 435 -12.19 -34.57 20.45
N ASP A 436 -12.11 -33.97 21.64
CA ASP A 436 -12.85 -32.78 22.07
C ASP A 436 -12.41 -31.49 21.35
N ALA A 437 -11.13 -31.38 20.96
CA ALA A 437 -10.58 -30.23 20.25
C ALA A 437 -10.72 -30.30 18.71
N ARG A 438 -11.10 -31.47 18.15
CA ARG A 438 -11.23 -31.65 16.68
C ARG A 438 -12.28 -30.75 16.04
N ARG A 439 -13.36 -30.43 16.75
CA ARG A 439 -14.39 -29.51 16.24
C ARG A 439 -13.81 -28.10 15.98
N ALA A 440 -13.02 -27.58 16.92
CA ALA A 440 -12.40 -26.27 16.78
C ALA A 440 -11.38 -26.24 15.63
N LEU A 441 -10.64 -27.34 15.43
CA LEU A 441 -9.73 -27.48 14.29
C LEU A 441 -10.49 -27.50 12.95
N ALA A 442 -11.59 -28.24 12.86
CA ALA A 442 -12.43 -28.27 11.66
C ALA A 442 -13.04 -26.89 11.35
N GLN A 443 -13.52 -26.17 12.37
CA GLN A 443 -14.01 -24.79 12.22
C GLN A 443 -12.92 -23.85 11.70
N ARG A 444 -11.68 -24.01 12.16
CA ARG A 444 -10.55 -23.22 11.67
C ARG A 444 -10.24 -23.50 10.21
N LEU A 445 -10.24 -24.77 9.79
CA LEU A 445 -10.09 -25.13 8.38
C LEU A 445 -11.17 -24.48 7.51
N VAL A 446 -12.43 -24.54 7.94
CA VAL A 446 -13.53 -23.89 7.21
C VAL A 446 -13.31 -22.38 7.09
N GLY A 447 -12.90 -21.72 8.18
CA GLY A 447 -12.56 -20.29 8.17
C GLY A 447 -11.42 -19.96 7.20
N ASP A 448 -10.33 -20.72 7.24
CA ASP A 448 -9.20 -20.51 6.32
C ASP A 448 -9.62 -20.71 4.85
N VAL A 449 -10.46 -21.70 4.56
CA VAL A 449 -10.98 -21.93 3.20
C VAL A 449 -11.90 -20.80 2.74
N LEU A 450 -12.76 -20.28 3.62
CA LEU A 450 -13.60 -19.11 3.31
C LEU A 450 -12.76 -17.86 3.03
N ASP A 451 -11.74 -17.59 3.84
CA ASP A 451 -10.80 -16.48 3.67
C ASP A 451 -10.04 -16.58 2.32
N LEU A 452 -9.77 -17.80 1.85
CA LEU A 452 -9.17 -18.05 0.54
C LEU A 452 -10.16 -17.79 -0.61
N LEU A 453 -11.39 -18.30 -0.51
CA LEU A 453 -12.40 -18.27 -1.57
C LEU A 453 -13.10 -16.93 -1.73
N GLY A 454 -13.34 -16.21 -0.63
CA GLY A 454 -14.10 -14.96 -0.64
C GLY A 454 -13.56 -13.89 -1.60
N PRO A 455 -12.26 -13.53 -1.56
CA PRO A 455 -11.70 -12.50 -2.42
C PRO A 455 -11.78 -12.75 -3.94
N PRO A 456 -11.48 -13.95 -4.49
CA PRO A 456 -11.69 -14.19 -5.92
C PRO A 456 -13.17 -14.22 -6.31
N ILE A 457 -14.06 -14.79 -5.47
CA ILE A 457 -15.51 -14.86 -5.77
C ILE A 457 -16.15 -13.48 -5.79
N ARG A 458 -15.78 -12.58 -4.86
CA ARG A 458 -16.29 -11.19 -4.84
C ARG A 458 -15.76 -10.32 -5.99
N ARG A 459 -14.71 -10.76 -6.69
CA ARG A 459 -14.10 -10.02 -7.82
C ARG A 459 -14.56 -10.49 -9.19
N ALA A 460 -14.98 -11.75 -9.30
CA ALA A 460 -15.59 -12.33 -10.49
C ALA A 460 -17.03 -11.82 -10.65
#